data_AF-A0A7J8PVD9-F1
#
_entry.id   AF-A0A7J8PVD9-F1
#
_cell.length_a   1.000
_cell.length_b   1.000
_cell.length_c   1.000
_cell.angle_alpha   90.00
_cell.angle_beta   90.00
_cell.angle_gamma   90.00
#
_symmetry.space_group_name_H-M   'P 1'
#
loop_
_entity.id
_entity.type
_entity.pdbx_description
1 polymer ?
#
loop_
_entity_poly.entity_id
_entity_poly.type
_entity_poly.pdbx_seq_one_letter_code
_entity_poly.pdbx_strand_id
1 'polypeptide(L)'
;MSFQDLEAGRPLGSRQNLNNGKQDATQAVASGIFQINTAVSTFQRLVNTLGTPKDTPELREKLHKTRLHIGQLVKDTSAKLKQASESDHRAEVSASKKVTDAKLAKDFQAVLKEFQKAQR
;
A
#
# COMPACT_ATOMS: atom_id res chain seq x y z
N MET A 1 -45.14 -13.76 43.26
CA MET A 1 -43.90 -13.36 42.58
C MET A 1 -43.82 -14.09 41.25
N SER A 2 -43.79 -13.39 40.11
CA SER A 2 -43.14 -13.81 38.86
C SER A 2 -43.08 -12.61 37.91
N PHE A 3 -41.87 -12.12 37.70
CA PHE A 3 -41.46 -11.06 36.79
C PHE A 3 -41.32 -11.68 35.40
N GLN A 4 -42.19 -11.40 34.43
CA GLN A 4 -41.97 -11.96 33.08
C GLN A 4 -42.60 -11.21 31.90
N ASP A 5 -42.78 -9.89 31.93
CA ASP A 5 -43.11 -9.19 30.66
C ASP A 5 -42.65 -7.73 30.59
N LEU A 6 -41.41 -7.47 31.04
CA LEU A 6 -40.67 -6.31 30.52
C LEU A 6 -39.50 -6.85 29.70
N GLU A 7 -39.36 -6.31 28.49
CA GLU A 7 -38.13 -6.31 27.68
C GLU A 7 -38.03 -7.35 26.56
N ALA A 8 -38.68 -7.07 25.44
CA ALA A 8 -38.21 -7.53 24.13
C ALA A 8 -38.50 -6.48 23.04
N GLY A 9 -38.08 -5.24 23.30
CA GLY A 9 -38.11 -4.15 22.33
C GLY A 9 -36.69 -3.66 22.04
N ARG A 10 -35.97 -4.35 21.15
CA ARG A 10 -34.93 -3.81 20.24
C ARG A 10 -34.22 -4.96 19.51
N PRO A 11 -34.38 -5.15 18.19
CA PRO A 11 -33.29 -5.73 17.43
C PRO A 11 -32.12 -4.75 17.52
N LEU A 12 -31.03 -5.14 18.22
CA LEU A 12 -29.76 -4.46 18.06
C LEU A 12 -29.38 -4.61 16.60
N GLY A 13 -29.68 -3.57 15.83
CA GLY A 13 -29.17 -3.38 14.49
C GLY A 13 -27.67 -3.59 14.55
N SER A 14 -27.22 -4.57 13.77
CA SER A 14 -25.84 -4.86 13.43
C SER A 14 -25.06 -3.54 13.38
N ARG A 15 -24.25 -3.27 14.42
CA ARG A 15 -23.35 -2.12 14.45
C ARG A 15 -22.34 -2.36 13.34
N GLN A 16 -22.71 -1.81 12.21
CA GLN A 16 -22.00 -1.80 10.95
C GLN A 16 -20.54 -1.48 11.23
N ASN A 17 -19.70 -2.41 10.79
CA ASN A 17 -18.26 -2.43 10.86
C ASN A 17 -17.65 -1.28 10.03
N LEU A 18 -17.81 -0.04 10.50
CA LEU A 18 -17.29 1.19 9.87
C LEU A 18 -15.78 1.40 10.09
N ASN A 19 -15.14 0.54 10.89
CA ASN A 19 -13.71 0.63 11.20
C ASN A 19 -12.83 -0.24 10.29
N ASN A 20 -13.38 -1.22 9.56
CA ASN A 20 -12.60 -2.16 8.76
C ASN A 20 -11.91 -1.46 7.57
N GLY A 21 -12.65 -0.65 6.81
CA GLY A 21 -12.12 0.01 5.59
C GLY A 21 -10.95 0.97 5.82
N LYS A 22 -10.72 1.42 7.06
CA LYS A 22 -9.60 2.31 7.41
C LYS A 22 -8.32 1.55 7.74
N GLN A 23 -8.41 0.38 8.38
CA GLN A 23 -7.24 -0.50 8.56
C GLN A 23 -6.80 -1.11 7.23
N ASP A 24 -7.75 -1.44 6.36
CA ASP A 24 -7.49 -1.91 5.00
C ASP A 24 -6.65 -0.92 4.18
N ALA A 25 -6.87 0.40 4.31
CA ALA A 25 -6.16 1.40 3.53
C ALA A 25 -4.66 1.50 3.88
N THR A 26 -4.31 1.65 5.17
CA THR A 26 -2.92 1.69 5.63
C THR A 26 -2.18 0.39 5.29
N GLN A 27 -2.84 -0.76 5.45
CA GLN A 27 -2.28 -2.07 5.10
C GLN A 27 -2.07 -2.22 3.58
N ALA A 28 -3.03 -1.74 2.77
CA ALA A 28 -2.90 -1.75 1.32
C ALA A 28 -1.75 -0.86 0.82
N VAL A 29 -1.51 0.28 1.48
CA VAL A 29 -0.34 1.14 1.22
C VAL A 29 0.96 0.42 1.59
N ALA A 30 1.03 -0.18 2.78
CA ALA A 30 2.21 -0.92 3.22
C ALA A 30 2.56 -2.08 2.27
N SER A 31 1.55 -2.84 1.85
CA SER A 31 1.71 -3.90 0.83
C SER A 31 2.19 -3.34 -0.51
N GLY A 32 1.62 -2.21 -0.95
CA GLY A 32 2.07 -1.53 -2.17
C GLY A 32 3.54 -1.14 -2.11
N ILE A 33 3.98 -0.52 -1.02
CA ILE A 33 5.40 -0.13 -0.81
C ILE A 33 6.32 -1.36 -0.86
N PHE A 34 5.93 -2.45 -0.19
CA PHE A 34 6.71 -3.69 -0.19
C PHE A 34 6.84 -4.30 -1.60
N GLN A 35 5.73 -4.31 -2.35
CA GLN A 35 5.72 -4.78 -3.75
C GLN A 35 6.61 -3.91 -4.63
N ILE A 36 6.54 -2.58 -4.50
CA ILE A 36 7.41 -1.67 -5.25
C ILE A 36 8.87 -1.96 -4.91
N ASN A 37 9.25 -2.08 -3.64
CA ASN A 37 10.63 -2.36 -3.23
C ASN A 37 11.15 -3.69 -3.82
N THR A 38 10.33 -4.75 -3.76
CA THR A 38 10.65 -6.05 -4.35
C THR A 38 10.82 -5.95 -5.88
N ALA A 39 9.94 -5.23 -6.56
CA ALA A 39 10.01 -5.02 -7.99
C ALA A 39 11.22 -4.16 -8.38
N VAL A 40 11.55 -3.13 -7.61
CA VAL A 40 12.75 -2.28 -7.80
C VAL A 40 14.04 -3.10 -7.62
N SER A 41 14.11 -3.94 -6.59
CA SER A 41 15.25 -4.85 -6.39
C SER A 41 15.43 -5.82 -7.56
N THR A 42 14.31 -6.33 -8.08
CA THR A 42 14.32 -7.19 -9.29
C THR A 42 14.75 -6.40 -10.52
N PHE A 43 14.26 -5.18 -10.69
CA PHE A 43 14.62 -4.29 -11.79
C PHE A 43 16.12 -3.95 -11.76
N GLN A 44 16.68 -3.62 -10.60
CA GLN A 44 18.12 -3.40 -10.44
C GLN A 44 18.93 -4.62 -10.87
N ARG A 45 18.53 -5.84 -10.48
CA ARG A 45 19.21 -7.07 -10.95
C ARG A 45 19.15 -7.20 -12.46
N LEU A 46 18.01 -6.92 -13.09
CA LEU A 46 17.86 -6.97 -14.55
C LEU A 46 18.74 -5.90 -15.24
N VAL A 47 18.77 -4.68 -14.72
CA VAL A 47 19.64 -3.60 -15.23
C VAL A 47 21.11 -3.99 -15.14
N ASN A 48 21.55 -4.59 -14.03
CA ASN A 48 22.93 -5.05 -13.87
C ASN A 48 23.32 -6.20 -14.82
N THR A 49 22.34 -6.93 -15.38
CA THR A 49 22.62 -7.95 -16.40
C THR A 49 22.74 -7.39 -17.82
N LEU A 50 22.24 -6.17 -18.06
CA LEU A 50 22.41 -5.50 -19.35
C LEU A 50 23.90 -5.18 -19.57
N GLY A 51 24.38 -5.41 -20.79
CA GLY A 51 25.79 -5.21 -21.14
C GLY A 51 26.74 -6.32 -20.69
N THR A 52 26.22 -7.36 -20.02
CA THR A 52 26.95 -8.62 -19.79
C THR A 52 26.69 -9.59 -20.96
N PRO A 53 27.49 -10.66 -21.16
CA PRO A 53 27.19 -11.69 -22.16
C PRO A 53 25.86 -12.44 -21.90
N LYS A 54 25.20 -12.19 -20.77
CA LYS A 54 23.85 -12.69 -20.46
C LYS A 54 22.75 -11.76 -20.98
N ASP A 55 23.06 -10.64 -21.62
CA ASP A 55 22.04 -9.75 -22.19
C ASP A 55 21.31 -10.45 -23.35
N THR A 56 20.04 -10.78 -23.13
CA THR A 56 19.18 -11.40 -24.16
C THR A 56 17.94 -10.52 -24.40
N PRO A 57 17.31 -10.59 -25.60
CA PRO A 57 16.10 -9.84 -25.87
C PRO A 57 14.96 -10.14 -24.87
N GLU A 58 14.87 -11.36 -24.34
CA GLU A 58 13.88 -11.74 -23.33
C GLU A 58 14.11 -11.01 -22.01
N LEU A 59 15.37 -10.82 -21.59
CA LEU A 59 15.71 -10.05 -20.39
C LEU A 59 15.37 -8.58 -20.55
N ARG A 60 15.60 -8.02 -21.75
CA ARG A 60 15.22 -6.63 -22.07
C ARG A 60 13.70 -6.44 -22.03
N GLU A 61 12.94 -7.39 -22.57
CA GLU A 61 11.48 -7.36 -22.49
C GLU A 61 11.01 -7.46 -21.03
N LYS A 62 11.59 -8.39 -20.26
CA LYS A 62 11.28 -8.54 -18.83
C LYS A 62 11.58 -7.27 -18.06
N LEU A 63 12.72 -6.62 -18.31
CA LEU A 63 13.08 -5.34 -17.72
C LEU A 63 12.05 -4.26 -18.05
N HIS A 64 11.61 -4.18 -19.30
CA HIS A 64 10.58 -3.23 -19.71
C HIS A 64 9.25 -3.48 -18.99
N LYS A 65 8.80 -4.74 -18.93
CA LYS A 65 7.59 -5.15 -18.19
C LYS A 65 7.71 -4.82 -16.70
N THR A 66 8.85 -5.12 -16.07
CA THR A 66 9.09 -4.78 -14.66
C THR A 66 9.07 -3.28 -14.44
N ARG A 67 9.64 -2.47 -15.34
CA ARG A 67 9.58 -1.00 -15.27
C ARG A 67 8.14 -0.49 -15.28
N LEU A 68 7.32 -0.99 -16.22
CA LEU A 68 5.90 -0.62 -16.32
C LEU A 68 5.12 -1.03 -15.07
N HIS A 69 5.36 -2.24 -14.57
CA HIS A 69 4.73 -2.75 -13.36
C HIS A 69 5.04 -1.90 -12.14
N ILE A 70 6.31 -1.50 -11.94
CA ILE A 70 6.69 -0.57 -10.86
C ILE A 70 5.93 0.75 -11.01
N GLY A 71 5.87 1.31 -12.22
CA GLY A 71 5.12 2.54 -12.48
C GLY A 71 3.64 2.43 -12.12
N GLN A 72 3.01 1.27 -12.38
CA GLN A 72 1.62 1.02 -12.00
C GLN A 72 1.47 0.91 -10.48
N LEU A 73 2.31 0.12 -9.82
CA LEU A 73 2.31 -0.02 -8.36
C LEU A 73 2.49 1.34 -7.65
N VAL A 74 3.35 2.21 -8.17
CA VAL A 74 3.56 3.56 -7.65
C VAL A 74 2.27 4.39 -7.75
N LYS A 75 1.57 4.36 -8.90
CA LYS A 75 0.30 5.06 -9.07
C LYS A 75 -0.76 4.55 -8.10
N ASP A 76 -0.93 3.23 -8.02
CA ASP A 76 -1.93 2.60 -7.15
C ASP A 76 -1.64 2.86 -5.67
N THR A 77 -0.38 2.78 -5.26
CA THR A 77 0.04 3.04 -3.88
C THR A 77 -0.12 4.51 -3.52
N SER A 78 0.19 5.43 -4.45
CA SER A 78 -0.03 6.87 -4.25
C SER A 78 -1.51 7.21 -4.09
N ALA A 79 -2.39 6.59 -4.89
CA ALA A 79 -3.84 6.80 -4.77
C ALA A 79 -4.35 6.31 -3.41
N LYS A 80 -3.91 5.11 -2.99
CA LYS A 80 -4.27 4.55 -1.67
C LYS A 80 -3.73 5.39 -0.50
N LEU A 81 -2.50 5.91 -0.62
CA LEU A 81 -1.90 6.78 0.39
C LEU A 81 -2.71 8.08 0.56
N LYS A 82 -3.17 8.66 -0.56
CA LYS A 82 -4.04 9.84 -0.53
C LYS A 82 -5.38 9.53 0.15
N GLN A 83 -6.02 8.42 -0.23
CA GLN A 83 -7.28 8.00 0.37
C GLN A 83 -7.17 7.70 1.87
N ALA A 84 -6.06 7.09 2.31
CA ALA A 84 -5.75 6.87 3.72
C ALA A 84 -5.66 8.21 4.47
N SER A 85 -4.89 9.16 3.93
CA SER A 85 -4.73 10.51 4.51
C SER A 85 -6.02 11.32 4.57
N GLU A 86 -6.91 11.21 3.58
CA GLU A 86 -8.22 11.88 3.55
C GLU A 86 -9.18 11.26 4.57
N SER A 87 -9.14 9.94 4.73
CA SER A 87 -9.93 9.21 5.73
C SER A 87 -9.50 9.53 7.16
N ASP A 88 -8.22 9.81 7.36
CA ASP A 88 -7.62 10.24 8.62
C ASP A 88 -7.95 11.69 8.99
N HIS A 89 -8.19 12.58 8.02
CA HIS A 89 -8.69 13.93 8.34
C HIS A 89 -10.15 13.93 8.81
N ARG A 90 -10.93 12.92 8.42
CA ARG A 90 -12.38 12.87 8.69
C ARG A 90 -12.76 12.12 9.98
N ALA A 91 -11.85 11.39 10.60
CA ALA A 91 -12.07 10.80 11.91
C ALA A 91 -10.91 11.16 12.82
N GLU A 92 -11.20 11.33 14.10
CA GLU A 92 -10.18 11.55 15.13
C GLU A 92 -9.21 10.34 15.16
N VAL A 93 -8.05 10.47 14.49
CA VAL A 93 -7.06 9.40 14.39
C VAL A 93 -6.20 9.39 15.64
N SER A 94 -6.00 8.21 16.22
CA SER A 94 -5.04 8.03 17.31
C SER A 94 -3.62 8.38 16.87
N ALA A 95 -2.83 8.99 17.77
CA ALA A 95 -1.46 9.42 17.48
C ALA A 95 -0.59 8.30 16.87
N SER A 96 -0.80 7.04 17.31
CA SER A 96 -0.11 5.86 16.79
C SER A 96 -0.33 5.62 15.29
N LYS A 97 -1.53 5.91 14.77
CA LYS A 97 -1.83 5.78 13.33
C LYS A 97 -1.12 6.87 12.52
N LYS A 98 -1.14 8.12 12.98
CA LYS A 98 -0.42 9.23 12.32
C LYS A 98 1.07 8.95 12.21
N VAL A 99 1.68 8.33 13.22
CA VAL A 99 3.09 7.91 13.20
C VAL A 99 3.33 6.81 12.15
N THR A 100 2.41 5.86 12.04
CA THR A 100 2.50 4.75 11.07
C THR A 100 2.38 5.27 9.64
N ASP A 101 1.40 6.12 9.37
CA ASP A 101 1.19 6.73 8.05
C ASP A 101 2.36 7.65 7.64
N ALA A 102 2.91 8.43 8.58
CA ALA A 102 4.11 9.23 8.33
C ALA A 102 5.34 8.35 8.00
N LYS A 103 5.47 7.19 8.65
CA LYS A 103 6.52 6.22 8.33
C LYS A 103 6.32 5.64 6.93
N LEU A 104 5.10 5.21 6.58
CA LEU A 104 4.79 4.68 5.26
C LEU A 104 5.05 5.71 4.15
N ALA A 105 4.73 6.99 4.39
CA ALA A 105 5.04 8.06 3.45
C ALA A 105 6.56 8.21 3.24
N LYS A 106 7.36 8.14 4.32
CA LYS A 106 8.83 8.15 4.22
C LYS A 106 9.37 6.94 3.47
N ASP A 107 8.88 5.74 3.78
CA ASP A 107 9.30 4.50 3.11
C ASP A 107 8.95 4.54 1.62
N PHE A 108 7.75 5.01 1.27
CA PHE A 108 7.35 5.20 -0.13
C PHE A 108 8.28 6.17 -0.87
N GLN A 109 8.61 7.31 -0.25
CA GLN A 109 9.55 8.28 -0.82
C GLN A 109 10.96 7.69 -1.02
N ALA A 110 11.44 6.88 -0.08
CA ALA A 110 12.74 6.22 -0.19
C ALA A 110 12.77 5.25 -1.39
N VAL A 111 11.72 4.43 -1.54
CA VAL A 111 11.61 3.48 -2.65
C VAL A 111 11.48 4.19 -4.00
N LEU A 112 10.78 5.34 -4.07
CA LEU A 112 10.72 6.15 -5.28
C LEU A 112 12.09 6.67 -5.71
N LYS A 113 12.91 7.14 -4.76
CA LYS A 113 14.28 7.59 -5.03
C LYS A 113 15.16 6.45 -5.54
N GLU A 114 15.05 5.27 -4.92
CA GLU A 114 15.75 4.05 -5.37
C GLU A 114 15.37 3.67 -6.80
N PHE A 115 14.07 3.71 -7.13
CA PHE A 115 13.60 3.44 -8.49
C PHE A 115 14.12 4.47 -9.50
N GLN A 116 14.05 5.76 -9.17
CA GLN A 116 14.59 6.83 -10.03
C GLN A 116 16.08 6.67 -10.26
N LYS A 117 16.85 6.30 -9.22
CA LYS A 117 18.28 6.03 -9.35
C LYS A 117 18.55 4.82 -10.25
N ALA A 118 17.76 3.76 -10.15
CA ALA A 118 17.88 2.58 -11.01
C ALA A 118 17.53 2.84 -12.48
N GLN A 119 16.80 3.92 -12.77
CA GLN A 119 16.46 4.36 -14.13
C GLN A 119 17.51 5.28 -14.77
N ARG A 120 18.47 5.78 -13.98
CA ARG A 120 19.43 6.80 -14.38
C ARG A 120 20.72 6.19 -14.88
#